data_AF-A0A060YHX5-F1
#
_entry.id   AF-A0A060YHX5-F1
#
_cell.length_a   1.000
_cell.length_b   1.000
_cell.length_c   1.000
_cell.angle_alpha   90.00
_cell.angle_beta   90.00
_cell.angle_gamma   90.00
#
_symmetry.space_group_name_H-M   'P 1'
#
loop_
_entity.id
_entity.type
_entity.pdbx_description
1 polymer ?
#
loop_
_entity_poly.entity_id
_entity_poly.type
_entity_poly.pdbx_seq_one_letter_code
_entity_poly.pdbx_strand_id
1 'polypeptide(L)'
;MTDDPDKCCCCSLNVQTKTVEPLVEGGAQVQQVINIECLTDFIDAPLLNIKFRYGGALQNISLKLPVTINKFFQPTEMAAADFFQRWKQLSQPQQEAQKIFKASHGMDTEVLKAKLLGLGTALLENVDPNPENYVCAGVIQTKAQQVGCLLRLEPNAQAQMYRLTLRSSKDTVSQRVCDLLAEQF
;
A
#
# COMPACT_ATOMS: atom_id res chain seq x y z
N MET A 1 25.61 15.68 21.94
CA MET A 1 24.28 15.41 21.35
C MET A 1 24.07 13.92 21.52
N THR A 2 23.51 13.53 22.66
CA THR A 2 23.40 12.14 23.11
C THR A 2 22.26 11.48 22.36
N ASP A 3 22.57 10.39 21.66
CA ASP A 3 21.57 9.43 21.18
C ASP A 3 20.82 8.89 22.39
N ASP A 4 19.50 9.04 22.36
CA ASP A 4 18.59 8.54 23.38
C ASP A 4 18.31 7.05 23.10
N PRO A 5 18.78 6.13 23.98
CA PRO A 5 18.58 4.69 23.80
C PRO A 5 17.11 4.26 23.97
N ASP A 6 16.23 5.17 24.43
CA ASP A 6 14.79 4.97 24.58
C ASP A 6 13.95 5.62 23.47
N LYS A 7 14.55 5.90 22.30
CA LYS A 7 13.77 6.07 21.07
C LYS A 7 13.21 4.72 20.65
N CYS A 8 12.25 4.23 21.43
CA CYS A 8 11.34 3.15 21.12
C CYS A 8 10.95 3.33 19.65
N CYS A 9 11.30 2.35 18.79
CA CYS A 9 10.81 2.30 17.42
C CYS A 9 9.34 2.65 17.48
N CYS A 10 8.95 3.84 16.98
CA CYS A 10 7.59 4.31 17.07
C CYS A 10 6.75 3.26 16.35
N CYS A 11 6.11 2.34 17.07
CA CYS A 11 5.43 1.20 16.46
C CYS A 11 4.43 1.76 15.46
N SER A 12 4.69 1.60 14.17
CA SER A 12 3.84 2.20 13.14
C SER A 12 2.53 1.42 12.96
N LEU A 13 2.52 0.19 13.46
CA LEU A 13 1.38 -0.71 13.54
C LEU A 13 1.20 -1.18 14.99
N ASN A 14 -0.05 -1.19 15.46
CA ASN A 14 -0.45 -1.91 16.66
C ASN A 14 -1.08 -3.24 16.23
N VAL A 15 -0.57 -4.35 16.77
CA VAL A 15 -0.97 -5.70 16.38
C VAL A 15 -1.51 -6.45 17.59
N GLN A 16 -2.75 -6.90 17.49
CA GLN A 16 -3.42 -7.65 18.55
C GLN A 16 -3.86 -9.01 18.01
N THR A 17 -3.52 -10.07 18.72
CA THR A 17 -3.88 -11.43 18.36
C THR A 17 -4.19 -12.26 19.59
N LYS A 18 -4.98 -13.31 19.43
CA LYS A 18 -5.20 -14.33 20.46
C LYS A 18 -4.28 -15.52 20.19
N THR A 19 -3.91 -16.23 21.25
CA THR A 19 -3.18 -17.49 21.12
C THR A 19 -4.07 -18.53 20.44
N VAL A 20 -3.46 -19.35 19.58
CA VAL A 20 -4.09 -20.53 18.98
C VAL A 20 -3.66 -21.79 19.72
N GLU A 21 -4.35 -22.90 19.45
CA GLU A 21 -3.98 -24.19 20.00
C GLU A 21 -2.56 -24.58 19.54
N PRO A 22 -1.66 -24.93 20.47
CA PRO A 22 -0.26 -25.22 20.13
C PRO A 22 -0.07 -26.58 19.46
N LEU A 23 -1.04 -27.49 19.60
CA LEU A 23 -1.06 -28.78 18.93
C LEU A 23 -1.96 -28.68 17.70
N VAL A 24 -1.41 -29.04 16.54
CA VAL A 24 -2.18 -29.17 15.29
C VAL A 24 -2.05 -30.62 14.84
N GLU A 25 -3.16 -31.36 14.89
CA GLU A 25 -3.18 -32.76 14.46
C GLU A 25 -2.95 -32.88 12.95
N GLY A 26 -2.50 -34.06 12.51
CA GLY A 26 -2.29 -34.34 11.09
C GLY A 26 -3.59 -34.16 10.30
N GLY A 27 -3.57 -33.26 9.31
CA GLY A 27 -4.76 -32.93 8.51
C GLY A 27 -5.70 -31.91 9.14
N ALA A 28 -5.44 -31.46 10.38
CA ALA A 28 -6.21 -30.39 11.01
C ALA A 28 -5.76 -29.00 10.56
N GLN A 29 -6.61 -27.99 10.80
CA GLN A 29 -6.32 -26.59 10.55
C GLN A 29 -6.66 -25.76 11.78
N VAL A 30 -5.77 -24.84 12.15
CA VAL A 30 -6.03 -23.80 13.15
C VAL A 30 -5.99 -22.42 12.49
N GLN A 31 -6.81 -21.50 12.98
CA GLN A 31 -6.88 -20.13 12.48
C GLN A 31 -6.49 -19.13 13.58
N GLN A 32 -5.58 -18.22 13.26
CA GLN A 32 -5.25 -17.08 14.10
C GLN A 32 -5.78 -15.79 13.48
N VAL A 33 -6.61 -15.05 14.23
CA VAL A 33 -7.09 -13.73 13.82
C VAL A 33 -6.12 -12.67 14.33
N ILE A 34 -5.57 -11.89 13.41
CA ILE A 34 -4.65 -10.78 13.69
C ILE A 34 -5.38 -9.48 13.42
N ASN A 35 -5.61 -8.69 14.46
CA ASN A 35 -6.16 -7.33 14.36
C ASN A 35 -5.01 -6.34 14.24
N ILE A 36 -5.09 -5.43 13.27
CA ILE A 36 -4.03 -4.47 12.98
C ILE A 36 -4.63 -3.06 12.93
N GLU A 37 -4.05 -2.16 13.72
CA GLU A 37 -4.34 -0.73 13.70
C GLU A 37 -3.12 0.01 13.15
N CYS A 38 -3.29 0.79 12.08
CA CYS A 38 -2.23 1.64 11.56
C CYS A 38 -2.10 2.90 12.42
N LEU A 39 -0.99 3.03 13.14
CA LEU A 39 -0.74 4.15 14.04
C LEU A 39 -0.21 5.36 13.28
N THR A 40 0.73 5.14 12.36
CA THR A 40 1.28 6.12 11.43
C THR A 40 1.72 5.41 10.15
N ASP A 41 2.07 6.16 9.11
CA ASP A 41 2.65 5.62 7.88
C ASP A 41 3.90 4.77 8.16
N PHE A 42 4.07 3.73 7.34
CA PHE A 42 5.13 2.74 7.49
C PHE A 42 5.60 2.22 6.13
N ILE A 43 6.84 1.75 6.11
CA ILE A 43 7.48 1.23 4.89
C ILE A 43 7.50 -0.30 4.94
N ASP A 44 8.03 -0.87 6.02
CA ASP A 44 8.27 -2.31 6.10
C ASP A 44 7.01 -3.11 6.41
N ALA A 45 6.86 -4.24 5.71
CA ALA A 45 5.82 -5.21 6.02
C ALA A 45 6.17 -5.97 7.31
N PRO A 46 5.21 -6.18 8.23
CA PRO A 46 5.45 -6.94 9.45
C PRO A 46 5.83 -8.39 9.15
N LEU A 47 6.67 -8.99 9.98
CA LEU A 47 7.09 -10.40 9.86
C LEU A 47 6.22 -11.32 10.72
N LEU A 48 5.73 -12.39 10.13
CA LEU A 48 5.11 -13.52 10.81
C LEU A 48 6.16 -14.62 11.00
N ASN A 49 6.47 -14.94 12.26
CA ASN A 49 7.37 -16.02 12.63
C ASN A 49 6.57 -17.17 13.24
N ILE A 50 6.59 -18.33 12.58
CA ILE A 50 5.90 -19.54 13.01
C ILE A 50 6.94 -20.55 13.48
N LYS A 51 6.87 -20.93 14.76
CA LYS A 51 7.77 -21.91 15.39
C LYS A 51 6.95 -23.06 15.95
N PHE A 52 7.31 -24.28 15.58
CA PHE A 52 6.62 -25.50 16.02
C PHE A 52 7.58 -26.69 16.02
N ARG A 53 7.15 -27.83 16.58
CA ARG A 53 7.91 -29.08 16.52
C ARG A 53 7.23 -30.07 15.58
N TYR A 54 8.02 -30.77 14.77
CA TYR A 54 7.55 -31.83 13.89
C TYR A 54 8.54 -33.01 13.96
N GLY A 55 8.05 -34.20 14.31
CA GLY A 55 8.90 -35.39 14.48
C GLY A 55 10.03 -35.21 15.52
N GLY A 56 9.80 -34.39 16.56
CA GLY A 56 10.79 -34.05 17.58
C GLY A 56 11.76 -32.90 17.21
N ALA A 57 11.88 -32.56 15.93
CA ALA A 57 12.71 -31.46 15.44
C ALA A 57 12.00 -30.11 15.53
N LEU A 58 12.75 -29.02 15.80
CA LEU A 58 12.23 -27.65 15.79
C LEU A 58 12.17 -27.12 14.35
N GLN A 59 11.03 -26.56 13.98
CA GLN A 59 10.79 -25.88 12.72
C GLN A 59 10.64 -24.37 12.96
N ASN A 60 11.14 -23.56 12.03
CA ASN A 60 11.04 -22.11 12.09
C ASN A 60 10.80 -21.55 10.69
N ILE A 61 9.67 -20.88 10.51
CA ILE A 61 9.24 -20.26 9.26
C ILE A 61 9.09 -18.77 9.50
N SER A 62 9.71 -17.95 8.64
CA SER A 62 9.59 -16.48 8.69
C SER A 62 9.03 -15.98 7.37
N LEU A 63 7.91 -15.25 7.42
CA LEU A 63 7.20 -14.73 6.26
C LEU A 63 6.93 -13.24 6.44
N LYS A 64 6.90 -12.49 5.34
CA LYS A 64 6.31 -11.15 5.35
C LYS A 64 4.79 -11.30 5.34
N LEU A 65 4.12 -10.72 6.33
CA LEU A 65 2.67 -10.61 6.33
C LEU A 65 2.29 -9.54 5.28
N PRO A 66 1.28 -9.77 4.41
CA PRO A 66 0.94 -8.87 3.30
C PRO A 66 0.15 -7.64 3.78
N VAL A 67 0.72 -6.92 4.74
CA VAL A 67 0.18 -5.71 5.34
C VAL A 67 1.06 -4.55 4.89
N THR A 68 0.49 -3.72 4.04
CA THR A 68 1.14 -2.59 3.40
C THR A 68 0.29 -1.34 3.59
N ILE A 69 0.89 -0.15 3.53
CA ILE A 69 0.19 1.11 3.87
C ILE A 69 -1.08 1.35 3.02
N ASN A 70 -1.11 0.87 1.78
CA ASN A 70 -2.29 0.99 0.92
C ASN A 70 -3.51 0.22 1.44
N LYS A 71 -3.35 -0.77 2.32
CA LYS A 71 -4.50 -1.46 2.94
C LYS A 71 -5.33 -0.56 3.87
N PHE A 72 -4.83 0.63 4.19
CA PHE A 72 -5.52 1.63 5.00
C PHE A 72 -6.09 2.79 4.16
N PHE A 73 -6.20 2.62 2.85
CA PHE A 73 -6.93 3.56 2.01
C PHE A 73 -8.43 3.51 2.29
N GLN A 74 -9.03 4.69 2.34
CA GLN A 74 -10.46 4.91 2.13
C GLN A 74 -10.64 5.56 0.75
N PRO A 75 -11.46 4.98 -0.14
CA PRO A 75 -11.68 5.54 -1.47
C PRO A 75 -12.36 6.91 -1.37
N THR A 76 -12.02 7.83 -2.27
CA THR A 76 -12.59 9.18 -2.29
C THR A 76 -13.03 9.55 -3.69
N GLU A 77 -14.34 9.50 -3.93
CA GLU A 77 -14.95 10.00 -5.16
C GLU A 77 -14.89 11.53 -5.22
N MET A 78 -14.62 12.08 -6.40
CA MET A 78 -14.65 13.52 -6.65
C MET A 78 -14.78 13.82 -8.14
N ALA A 79 -15.28 15.01 -8.48
CA ALA A 79 -15.34 15.47 -9.86
C ALA A 79 -13.94 15.85 -10.37
N ALA A 80 -13.77 15.87 -11.70
CA ALA A 80 -12.50 16.23 -12.34
C ALA A 80 -11.96 17.60 -11.90
N ALA A 81 -12.84 18.60 -11.74
CA ALA A 81 -12.46 19.93 -11.28
C ALA A 81 -11.82 19.90 -9.88
N ASP A 82 -12.42 19.17 -8.94
CA ASP A 82 -11.90 19.02 -7.58
C ASP A 82 -10.57 18.27 -7.56
N PHE A 83 -10.47 17.21 -8.37
CA PHE A 83 -9.22 16.47 -8.53
C PHE A 83 -8.08 17.38 -8.97
N PHE A 84 -8.26 18.14 -10.06
CA PHE A 84 -7.21 19.02 -10.57
C PHE A 84 -6.91 20.19 -9.64
N GLN A 85 -7.90 20.69 -8.91
CA GLN A 85 -7.67 21.70 -7.88
C GLN A 85 -6.75 21.15 -6.79
N ARG A 86 -7.05 19.97 -6.23
CA ARG A 86 -6.22 19.33 -5.20
C ARG A 86 -4.85 18.91 -5.74
N TRP A 87 -4.79 18.40 -6.97
CA TRP A 87 -3.54 18.04 -7.64
C TRP A 87 -2.58 19.22 -7.73
N LYS A 88 -3.11 20.40 -8.11
CA LYS A 88 -2.32 21.64 -8.21
C LYS A 88 -1.90 22.19 -6.84
N GLN A 89 -2.67 21.94 -5.78
CA GLN A 89 -2.30 22.33 -4.41
C GLN A 89 -1.12 21.52 -3.87
N LEU A 90 -0.97 20.26 -4.29
CA LEU A 90 0.17 19.39 -3.98
C LEU A 90 1.32 19.67 -4.95
N SER A 91 1.91 20.87 -4.89
CA SER A 91 2.92 21.34 -5.85
C SER A 91 4.36 21.27 -5.34
N GLN A 92 4.58 20.92 -4.07
CA GLN A 92 5.94 20.85 -3.53
C GLN A 92 6.67 19.61 -4.06
N PRO A 93 7.95 19.70 -4.45
CA PRO A 93 8.68 18.58 -5.02
C PRO A 93 8.65 17.30 -4.17
N GLN A 94 8.74 17.43 -2.84
CA GLN A 94 8.69 16.30 -1.90
C GLN A 94 7.30 15.65 -1.80
N GLN A 95 6.24 16.32 -2.22
CA GLN A 95 4.88 15.78 -2.20
C GLN A 95 4.59 14.89 -3.42
N GLU A 96 5.41 14.95 -4.47
CA GLU A 96 5.28 14.15 -5.67
C GLU A 96 6.34 13.04 -5.71
N ALA A 97 5.89 11.80 -5.96
CA ALA A 97 6.74 10.70 -6.34
C ALA A 97 6.34 10.20 -7.72
N GLN A 98 7.30 10.13 -8.65
CA GLN A 98 7.07 9.62 -10.00
C GLN A 98 8.01 8.46 -10.31
N LYS A 99 7.46 7.41 -10.93
CA LYS A 99 8.21 6.28 -11.45
C LYS A 99 7.84 5.98 -12.89
N ILE A 100 8.85 5.78 -13.72
CA ILE A 100 8.72 5.23 -15.06
C ILE A 100 9.34 3.84 -15.04
N PHE A 101 8.57 2.81 -15.36
CA PHE A 101 9.01 1.43 -15.22
C PHE A 101 8.39 0.52 -16.29
N LYS A 102 9.07 -0.58 -16.59
CA LYS A 102 8.61 -1.58 -17.57
C LYS A 102 7.49 -2.41 -16.97
N ALA A 103 6.46 -2.68 -17.77
CA ALA A 103 5.38 -3.56 -17.37
C ALA A 103 5.91 -4.98 -17.08
N SER A 104 5.55 -5.52 -15.92
CA SER A 104 5.87 -6.91 -15.56
C SER A 104 4.88 -7.91 -16.16
N HIS A 105 3.67 -7.45 -16.49
CA HIS A 105 2.61 -8.24 -17.10
C HIS A 105 2.02 -7.50 -18.32
N GLY A 106 1.17 -8.18 -19.10
CA GLY A 106 0.41 -7.52 -20.17
C GLY A 106 -0.46 -6.37 -19.65
N MET A 107 -0.60 -5.31 -20.46
CA MET A 107 -1.39 -4.12 -20.13
C MET A 107 -2.88 -4.31 -20.44
N ASP A 108 -3.50 -5.34 -19.86
CA ASP A 108 -4.94 -5.56 -20.03
C ASP A 108 -5.75 -4.56 -19.20
N THR A 109 -6.69 -3.87 -19.84
CA THR A 109 -7.52 -2.81 -19.24
C THR A 109 -8.29 -3.27 -18.01
N GLU A 110 -8.91 -4.44 -18.05
CA GLU A 110 -9.75 -4.93 -16.95
C GLU A 110 -8.89 -5.41 -15.79
N VAL A 111 -7.74 -6.03 -16.07
CA VAL A 111 -6.74 -6.37 -15.05
C VAL A 111 -6.18 -5.11 -14.40
N LEU A 112 -5.90 -4.06 -15.17
CA LEU A 112 -5.41 -2.77 -14.65
C LEU A 112 -6.43 -2.13 -13.71
N LYS A 113 -7.70 -2.04 -14.13
CA LYS A 113 -8.78 -1.51 -13.28
C LYS A 113 -8.94 -2.34 -12.01
N ALA A 114 -8.94 -3.67 -12.11
CA ALA A 114 -9.04 -4.54 -10.94
C ALA A 114 -7.88 -4.35 -9.95
N LYS A 115 -6.65 -4.20 -10.47
CA LYS A 115 -5.46 -3.88 -9.63
C LYS A 115 -5.63 -2.54 -8.93
N LEU A 116 -6.05 -1.49 -9.66
CA LEU A 116 -6.25 -0.14 -9.11
C LEU A 116 -7.36 -0.09 -8.05
N LEU A 117 -8.49 -0.74 -8.29
CA LEU A 117 -9.57 -0.87 -7.31
C LEU A 117 -9.12 -1.67 -6.07
N GLY A 118 -8.33 -2.73 -6.28
CA GLY A 118 -7.75 -3.55 -5.22
C GLY A 118 -6.76 -2.82 -4.31
N LEU A 119 -6.33 -1.61 -4.67
CA LEU A 119 -5.50 -0.75 -3.83
C LEU A 119 -6.27 -0.14 -2.65
N GLY A 120 -7.61 -0.06 -2.76
CA GLY A 120 -8.47 0.64 -1.81
C GLY A 120 -8.77 2.10 -2.16
N THR A 121 -8.36 2.58 -3.33
CA THR A 121 -8.66 3.94 -3.83
C THR A 121 -9.93 3.94 -4.70
N ALA A 122 -10.55 5.11 -4.87
CA ALA A 122 -11.55 5.32 -5.91
C ALA A 122 -10.85 5.40 -7.28
N LEU A 123 -11.42 4.77 -8.30
CA LEU A 123 -11.00 4.91 -9.69
C LEU A 123 -11.90 5.95 -10.35
N LEU A 124 -11.36 7.12 -10.67
CA LEU A 124 -12.14 8.25 -11.15
C LEU A 124 -12.23 8.25 -12.67
N GLU A 125 -13.45 8.17 -13.19
CA GLU A 125 -13.71 8.21 -14.63
C GLU A 125 -13.72 9.64 -15.18
N ASN A 126 -13.31 9.80 -16.44
CA ASN A 126 -13.37 11.08 -17.18
C ASN A 126 -12.64 12.26 -16.50
N VAL A 127 -11.59 11.97 -15.72
CA VAL A 127 -10.75 13.01 -15.09
C VAL A 127 -9.57 13.38 -15.97
N ASP A 128 -8.80 12.39 -16.45
CA ASP A 128 -7.73 12.66 -17.41
C ASP A 128 -8.33 12.89 -18.81
N PRO A 129 -7.90 13.93 -19.55
CA PRO A 129 -8.31 14.09 -20.94
C PRO A 129 -7.84 12.95 -21.86
N ASN A 130 -6.79 12.22 -21.50
CA ASN A 130 -6.41 10.98 -22.18
C ASN A 130 -7.17 9.80 -21.57
N PRO A 131 -8.09 9.13 -22.32
CA PRO A 131 -8.89 8.03 -21.80
C PRO A 131 -8.08 6.76 -21.47
N GLU A 132 -6.84 6.65 -21.97
CA GLU A 132 -5.92 5.54 -21.66
C GLU A 132 -5.26 5.68 -20.28
N ASN A 133 -5.33 6.88 -19.68
CA ASN A 133 -4.77 7.13 -18.36
C ASN A 133 -5.79 6.82 -17.28
N TYR A 134 -5.30 6.34 -16.15
CA TYR A 134 -6.11 6.06 -14.97
C TYR A 134 -5.81 7.08 -13.88
N VAL A 135 -6.87 7.58 -13.26
CA VAL A 135 -6.78 8.52 -12.15
C VAL A 135 -7.44 7.90 -10.93
N CYS A 136 -6.75 7.91 -9.80
CA CYS A 136 -7.30 7.41 -8.55
C CYS A 136 -7.17 8.43 -7.43
N ALA A 137 -8.07 8.36 -6.46
CA ALA A 137 -8.01 9.18 -5.26
C ALA A 137 -8.44 8.39 -4.01
N GLY A 138 -7.79 8.70 -2.91
CA GLY A 138 -8.12 8.11 -1.62
C GLY A 138 -7.42 8.80 -0.47
N VAL A 139 -7.82 8.46 0.75
CA VAL A 139 -7.20 8.96 1.98
C VAL A 139 -6.65 7.78 2.75
N ILE A 140 -5.35 7.79 3.06
CA ILE A 140 -4.76 6.81 3.97
C ILE A 140 -5.16 7.22 5.39
N GLN A 141 -5.85 6.31 6.07
CA GLN A 141 -6.32 6.49 7.43
C GLN A 141 -5.32 5.87 8.40
N THR A 142 -4.67 6.71 9.20
CA THR A 142 -3.82 6.28 10.32
C THR A 142 -4.35 6.92 11.61
N LYS A 143 -3.99 6.37 12.77
CA LYS A 143 -4.38 6.94 14.06
C LYS A 143 -3.85 8.36 14.25
N ALA A 144 -2.62 8.61 13.80
CA ALA A 144 -1.97 9.90 13.95
C ALA A 144 -2.49 10.96 12.97
N GLN A 145 -2.87 10.58 11.76
CA GLN A 145 -3.20 11.52 10.68
C GLN A 145 -3.95 10.87 9.51
N GLN A 146 -4.58 11.74 8.71
CA GLN A 146 -5.17 11.39 7.42
C GLN A 146 -4.32 11.97 6.29
N VAL A 147 -3.96 11.14 5.31
CA VAL A 147 -3.11 11.55 4.19
C VAL A 147 -3.86 11.39 2.88
N GLY A 148 -4.29 12.52 2.32
CA GLY A 148 -4.93 12.54 1.00
C GLY A 148 -3.91 12.21 -0.09
N CYS A 149 -4.24 11.23 -0.93
CA CYS A 149 -3.39 10.76 -2.03
C CYS A 149 -4.15 10.86 -3.36
N LEU A 150 -3.47 11.37 -4.37
CA LEU A 150 -3.92 11.44 -5.75
C LEU A 150 -2.92 10.68 -6.61
N LEU A 151 -3.42 9.83 -7.50
CA LEU A 151 -2.62 8.98 -8.35
C LEU A 151 -3.01 9.17 -9.80
N ARG A 152 -2.01 9.17 -10.67
CA ARG A 152 -2.16 9.14 -12.13
C ARG A 152 -1.25 8.06 -12.69
N LEU A 153 -1.83 7.07 -13.35
CA LEU A 153 -1.13 6.00 -14.06
C LEU A 153 -1.30 6.20 -15.56
N GLU A 154 -0.19 6.27 -16.28
CA GLU A 154 -0.14 6.53 -17.72
C GLU A 154 0.55 5.35 -18.42
N PRO A 155 -0.21 4.36 -18.93
CA PRO A 155 0.33 3.25 -19.70
C PRO A 155 0.82 3.70 -21.08
N ASN A 156 1.94 3.13 -21.52
CA ASN A 156 2.41 3.20 -22.90
C ASN A 156 2.50 1.77 -23.46
N ALA A 157 1.44 1.34 -24.14
CA ALA A 157 1.34 0.00 -24.70
C ALA A 157 2.42 -0.31 -25.75
N GLN A 158 2.86 0.69 -26.53
CA GLN A 158 3.89 0.49 -27.55
C GLN A 158 5.27 0.23 -26.92
N ALA A 159 5.62 1.02 -25.89
CA ALA A 159 6.90 0.89 -25.20
C ALA A 159 6.88 -0.19 -24.11
N GLN A 160 5.70 -0.71 -23.74
CA GLN A 160 5.49 -1.58 -22.58
C GLN A 160 6.02 -0.95 -21.27
N MET A 161 5.77 0.35 -21.11
CA MET A 161 6.18 1.14 -19.95
C MET A 161 4.96 1.80 -19.27
N TYR A 162 5.03 2.01 -17.97
CA TYR A 162 4.11 2.87 -17.24
C TYR A 162 4.84 4.11 -16.76
N ARG A 163 4.13 5.25 -16.72
CA ARG A 163 4.48 6.39 -15.86
C ARG A 163 3.44 6.50 -14.76
N LEU A 164 3.87 6.25 -13.53
CA LEU A 164 3.07 6.40 -12.33
C LEU A 164 3.49 7.68 -11.62
N THR A 165 2.54 8.57 -11.34
CA THR A 165 2.75 9.75 -10.51
C THR A 165 1.79 9.69 -9.33
N LEU A 166 2.34 9.84 -8.12
CA LEU A 166 1.56 9.93 -6.90
C LEU A 166 1.88 11.23 -6.16
N ARG A 167 0.83 11.95 -5.78
CA ARG A 167 0.91 13.17 -4.97
C ARG A 167 0.16 12.97 -3.68
N SER A 168 0.75 13.36 -2.56
CA SER A 168 0.07 13.32 -1.26
C SER A 168 0.53 14.44 -0.34
N SER A 169 -0.21 14.66 0.75
CA SER A 169 0.18 15.65 1.76
C SER A 169 1.41 15.25 2.59
N LYS A 170 1.96 14.04 2.39
CA LYS A 170 3.15 13.55 3.11
C LYS A 170 4.14 12.83 2.18
N ASP A 171 5.39 13.28 2.18
CA ASP A 171 6.47 12.78 1.33
C ASP A 171 6.73 11.27 1.42
N THR A 172 6.83 10.72 2.64
CA THR A 172 7.05 9.30 2.88
C THR A 172 5.93 8.42 2.33
N VAL A 173 4.69 8.89 2.41
CA VAL A 173 3.52 8.22 1.82
C VAL A 173 3.59 8.27 0.31
N SER A 174 3.96 9.43 -0.26
CA SER A 174 4.09 9.58 -1.70
C SER A 174 5.06 8.57 -2.30
N GLN A 175 6.25 8.50 -1.71
CA GLN A 175 7.28 7.56 -2.15
C GLN A 175 6.83 6.11 -1.95
N ARG A 176 6.34 5.77 -0.75
CA ARG A 176 6.04 4.37 -0.41
C ARG A 176 4.91 3.79 -1.27
N VAL A 177 3.83 4.54 -1.48
CA VAL A 177 2.73 4.05 -2.32
C VAL A 177 3.18 3.95 -3.77
N CYS A 178 3.92 4.92 -4.29
CA CYS A 178 4.47 4.86 -5.65
C CYS A 178 5.35 3.61 -5.85
N ASP A 179 6.20 3.27 -4.87
CA ASP A 179 7.03 2.06 -4.89
C ASP A 179 6.21 0.78 -4.90
N LEU A 180 5.25 0.66 -3.98
CA LEU A 180 4.38 -0.51 -3.85
C LEU A 180 3.61 -0.79 -5.14
N LEU A 181 3.11 0.26 -5.78
CA LEU A 181 2.32 0.13 -7.00
C LEU A 181 3.17 -0.24 -8.21
N ALA A 182 4.37 0.33 -8.33
CA ALA A 182 5.27 -0.05 -9.41
C ALA A 182 5.60 -1.55 -9.41
N GLU A 183 5.58 -2.22 -8.26
CA GLU A 183 5.78 -3.67 -8.15
C GLU A 183 4.56 -4.50 -8.60
N GLN A 184 3.37 -3.89 -8.73
CA GLN A 184 2.14 -4.60 -9.09
C GLN A 184 1.87 -4.64 -10.61
N PHE A 185 2.53 -3.79 -11.41
CA PHE A 185 2.18 -3.54 -12.81
C PHE A 185 3.20 -4.10 -13.81
#